data_AF-A0A2G3ALD0-F1
#
_entry.id   AF-A0A2G3ALD0-F1
#
_cell.length_a   1.000
_cell.length_b   1.000
_cell.length_c   1.000
_cell.angle_alpha   90.00
_cell.angle_beta   90.00
_cell.angle_gamma   90.00
#
_symmetry.space_group_name_H-M   'P 1'
#
loop_
_entity.id
_entity.type
_entity.pdbx_description
1 polymer ?
#
loop_
_entity_poly.entity_id
_entity_poly.type
_entity_poly.pdbx_seq_one_letter_code
_entity_poly.pdbx_strand_id
1 'polypeptide(L)'
;MPANTIAVISIVDVTFDAYGIVKELEMKEIVRNYFVEAKWFIEVYMPPVSKYPTNALATSTYYLLTTISYLGMKSANKEDFEWLAKNPKILEANVTLCELIDDIATYEVEEGRGQIAIGIEC
;
A
#
# COMPACT_ATOMS: atom_id res chain seq x y z
N MET A 1 11.01 12.10 -18.12
CA MET A 1 10.15 11.77 -16.96
C MET A 1 9.14 12.89 -16.80
N PRO A 2 7.82 12.62 -16.72
CA PRO A 2 6.84 13.66 -16.56
C PRO A 2 6.95 14.29 -15.16
N ALA A 3 6.73 15.60 -15.07
CA ALA A 3 6.90 16.42 -13.86
C ALA A 3 6.11 15.90 -12.64
N ASN A 4 5.02 15.18 -12.88
CA ASN A 4 4.17 14.60 -11.83
C ASN A 4 4.89 13.49 -11.04
N THR A 5 5.77 12.72 -11.68
CA THR A 5 6.56 11.68 -10.99
C THR A 5 7.60 12.29 -10.06
N ILE A 6 8.18 13.43 -10.45
CA ILE A 6 9.17 14.15 -9.64
C ILE A 6 8.50 14.76 -8.39
N ALA A 7 7.28 15.29 -8.52
CA ALA A 7 6.52 15.84 -7.41
C ALA A 7 6.11 14.77 -6.38
N VAL A 8 5.70 13.58 -6.82
CA VAL A 8 5.38 12.46 -5.91
C VAL A 8 6.64 11.99 -5.17
N ILE A 9 7.77 11.87 -5.87
CA ILE A 9 9.05 11.49 -5.23
C ILE A 9 9.48 12.55 -4.21
N SER A 10 9.38 13.85 -4.53
CA SER A 10 9.78 14.90 -3.59
C SER A 10 8.84 15.02 -2.39
N ILE A 11 7.53 14.79 -2.56
CA ILE A 11 6.60 14.74 -1.43
C ILE A 11 6.95 13.55 -0.53
N VAL A 12 7.22 12.37 -1.12
CA VAL A 12 7.67 11.18 -0.40
C VAL A 12 8.97 11.45 0.37
N ASP A 13 9.98 12.08 -0.25
CA ASP A 13 11.25 12.47 0.41
C ASP A 13 11.05 13.49 1.54
N VAL A 14 10.12 14.44 1.41
CA VAL A 14 9.82 15.39 2.51
C VAL A 14 9.12 14.68 3.68
N THR A 15 8.25 13.69 3.42
CA THR A 15 7.76 12.77 4.46
C THR A 15 8.89 11.91 5.04
N PHE A 16 9.83 11.45 4.23
CA PHE A 16 10.93 10.56 4.61
C PHE A 16 11.79 11.13 5.75
N ASP A 17 12.17 12.41 5.65
CA ASP A 17 13.02 13.08 6.64
C ASP A 17 12.31 13.32 7.98
N ALA A 18 10.98 13.35 7.99
CA ALA A 18 10.19 13.67 9.18
C ALA A 18 9.84 12.44 10.04
N TYR A 19 9.85 11.22 9.48
CA TYR A 19 9.07 10.09 10.04
C TYR A 19 9.88 8.86 10.53
N GLY A 20 11.18 8.77 10.23
CA GLY A 20 12.11 7.73 10.75
C GLY A 20 12.22 6.44 9.91
N ILE A 21 13.24 5.63 10.18
CA ILE A 21 13.74 4.52 9.30
C ILE A 21 12.69 3.46 8.94
N VAL A 22 11.90 2.97 9.90
CA VAL A 22 10.91 1.89 9.63
C VAL A 22 9.84 2.37 8.66
N LYS A 23 9.36 3.61 8.83
CA LYS A 23 8.33 4.20 7.97
C LYS A 23 8.89 4.57 6.59
N GLU A 24 10.16 4.98 6.54
CA GLU A 24 10.87 5.15 5.27
C GLU A 24 10.87 3.86 4.44
N LEU A 25 11.10 2.70 5.06
CA LEU A 25 11.08 1.41 4.36
C LEU A 25 9.68 1.05 3.85
N GLU A 26 8.65 1.20 4.68
CA GLU A 26 7.25 0.99 4.28
C GLU A 26 6.84 1.91 3.12
N MET A 27 7.20 3.20 3.19
CA MET A 27 6.91 4.17 2.12
C MET A 27 7.62 3.81 0.80
N LYS A 28 8.89 3.38 0.86
CA LYS A 28 9.62 2.90 -0.32
C LYS A 28 8.94 1.67 -0.94
N GLU A 29 8.41 0.78 -0.12
CA GLU A 29 7.67 -0.39 -0.58
C GLU A 29 6.37 0.01 -1.27
N ILE A 30 5.58 0.90 -0.68
CA ILE A 30 4.35 1.45 -1.29
C ILE A 30 4.65 2.05 -2.67
N VAL A 31 5.68 2.92 -2.77
CA VAL A 31 6.05 3.57 -4.05
C VAL A 31 6.46 2.54 -5.12
N ARG A 32 7.19 1.48 -4.73
CA ARG A 32 7.58 0.41 -5.66
C ARG A 32 6.37 -0.38 -6.16
N ASN A 33 5.41 -0.68 -5.29
CA ASN A 33 4.22 -1.43 -5.65
C ASN A 33 3.23 -0.59 -6.47
N TYR A 34 3.11 0.72 -6.22
CA TYR A 34 2.37 1.63 -7.12
C TYR A 34 2.99 1.69 -8.51
N PHE A 35 4.32 1.62 -8.61
CA PHE A 35 4.99 1.56 -9.92
C PHE A 35 4.69 0.25 -10.66
N VAL A 36 4.51 -0.87 -9.96
CA VAL A 36 4.09 -2.14 -10.54
C VAL A 36 2.64 -2.05 -11.03
N GLU A 37 1.72 -1.50 -10.24
CA GLU A 37 0.34 -1.24 -10.66
C GLU A 37 0.25 -0.34 -11.89
N ALA A 38 1.04 0.74 -11.91
CA ALA A 38 1.09 1.63 -13.06
C ALA A 38 1.55 0.89 -14.34
N LYS A 39 2.49 -0.05 -14.22
CA LYS A 39 2.88 -0.90 -15.35
C LYS A 39 1.75 -1.83 -15.79
N TRP A 40 1.09 -2.49 -14.84
CA TRP A 40 -0.05 -3.37 -15.14
C TRP A 40 -1.15 -2.62 -15.89
N PHE A 41 -1.47 -1.40 -15.43
CA PHE A 41 -2.43 -0.53 -16.09
C PHE A 41 -1.99 -0.14 -17.52
N ILE A 42 -0.76 0.35 -17.69
CA ILE A 42 -0.25 0.81 -19.00
C ILE A 42 -0.14 -0.35 -20.00
N GLU A 43 0.27 -1.53 -19.54
CA GLU A 43 0.47 -2.72 -20.39
C GLU A 43 -0.83 -3.51 -20.59
N VAL A 44 -1.94 -3.10 -19.97
CA VAL A 44 -3.22 -3.84 -19.97
C VAL A 44 -2.98 -5.29 -19.53
N TYR A 45 -2.17 -5.45 -18.48
CA TYR A 45 -1.79 -6.75 -17.93
C TYR A 45 -2.60 -7.04 -16.67
N MET A 46 -3.31 -8.17 -16.69
CA MET A 46 -3.96 -8.73 -15.51
C MET A 46 -3.00 -9.70 -14.81
N PRO A 47 -2.54 -9.39 -13.58
CA PRO A 47 -1.72 -10.32 -12.83
C PRO A 47 -2.51 -11.56 -12.40
N PRO A 48 -1.87 -12.73 -12.24
CA PRO A 48 -2.52 -13.89 -11.64
C PRO A 48 -2.98 -13.60 -10.20
N VAL A 49 -4.07 -14.23 -9.76
CA VAL A 49 -4.56 -14.25 -8.35
C VAL A 49 -3.44 -14.48 -7.33
N SER A 50 -2.42 -15.26 -7.66
CA SER A 50 -1.33 -15.55 -6.72
C SER A 50 -0.33 -14.40 -6.52
N LYS A 51 -0.33 -13.41 -7.42
CA LYS A 51 0.60 -12.27 -7.40
C LYS A 51 -0.08 -10.95 -7.09
N TYR A 52 -1.36 -10.81 -7.44
CA TYR A 52 -2.12 -9.60 -7.19
C TYR A 52 -2.14 -9.20 -5.70
N PRO A 53 -2.49 -10.10 -4.75
CA PRO A 53 -2.63 -9.74 -3.34
C PRO A 53 -1.35 -9.18 -2.75
N THR A 54 -0.17 -9.68 -3.13
CA THR A 54 1.08 -9.17 -2.58
C THR A 54 1.31 -7.69 -2.92
N ASN A 55 0.96 -7.26 -4.14
CA ASN A 55 1.09 -5.85 -4.54
C ASN A 55 -0.03 -5.00 -3.93
N ALA A 56 -1.27 -5.48 -4.06
CA ALA A 56 -2.49 -4.83 -3.57
C ALA A 56 -2.42 -4.55 -2.06
N LEU A 57 -2.01 -5.54 -1.27
CA LEU A 57 -1.85 -5.36 0.19
C LEU A 57 -0.83 -4.27 0.54
N ALA A 58 0.22 -4.09 -0.27
CA ALA A 58 1.20 -3.04 -0.04
C ALA A 58 0.65 -1.65 -0.44
N THR A 59 -0.02 -1.53 -1.59
CA THR A 59 -0.59 -0.27 -2.10
C THR A 59 -1.86 0.16 -1.38
N SER A 60 -2.51 -0.74 -0.66
CA SER A 60 -3.63 -0.47 0.26
C SER A 60 -3.27 0.53 1.37
N THR A 61 -1.98 0.68 1.69
CA THR A 61 -1.43 1.52 2.76
C THR A 61 -1.88 1.16 4.19
N TYR A 62 -2.67 0.10 4.41
CA TYR A 62 -3.19 -0.23 5.74
C TYR A 62 -2.10 -0.69 6.73
N TYR A 63 -0.98 -1.26 6.25
CA TYR A 63 0.21 -1.51 7.07
C TYR A 63 0.77 -0.20 7.65
N LEU A 64 1.02 0.78 6.77
CA LEU A 64 1.50 2.11 7.16
C LEU A 64 0.48 2.80 8.09
N LEU A 65 -0.82 2.75 7.76
CA LEU A 65 -1.88 3.35 8.58
C LEU A 65 -1.88 2.78 10.00
N THR A 66 -1.68 1.48 10.15
CA THR A 66 -1.58 0.83 11.45
C THR A 66 -0.33 1.32 12.20
N THR A 67 0.83 1.34 11.53
CA THR A 67 2.10 1.81 12.11
C THR A 67 2.01 3.27 12.59
N ILE A 68 1.42 4.17 11.80
CA ILE A 68 1.25 5.58 12.20
C ILE A 68 0.21 5.74 13.32
N SER A 69 -0.83 4.90 13.34
CA SER A 69 -1.84 4.93 14.40
C SER A 69 -1.24 4.58 15.75
N TYR A 70 -0.36 3.55 15.79
CA TYR A 70 0.38 3.18 17.00
C TYR A 70 1.30 4.30 17.49
N LEU A 71 1.92 5.06 16.57
CA LEU A 71 2.73 6.22 16.95
C LEU A 71 1.92 7.31 17.68
N GLY A 72 0.65 7.47 17.32
CA GLY A 72 -0.26 8.39 18.01
C GLY A 72 -0.66 7.95 19.42
N MET A 73 -0.38 6.70 19.79
CA MET A 73 -0.75 6.12 21.08
C MET A 73 0.34 6.33 22.12
N LYS A 74 -0.01 6.96 23.24
CA LYS A 74 0.92 7.16 24.38
C LYS A 74 1.41 5.84 25.02
N SER A 75 0.67 4.76 24.82
CA SER A 75 0.99 3.43 25.37
C SER A 75 1.91 2.60 24.48
N ALA A 76 2.10 2.99 23.22
CA ALA A 76 2.91 2.22 22.28
C ALA A 76 4.40 2.31 22.64
N ASN A 77 5.08 1.17 22.61
CA ASN A 77 6.50 1.04 22.91
C ASN A 77 7.25 0.38 21.73
N LYS A 78 8.55 0.17 21.90
CA LYS A 78 9.42 -0.40 20.85
C LYS A 78 9.01 -1.82 20.47
N GLU A 79 8.61 -2.62 21.44
CA GLU A 79 8.17 -4.00 21.26
C GLU A 79 6.92 -4.10 20.39
N ASP A 80 6.00 -3.12 20.48
CA ASP A 80 4.82 -3.04 19.63
C ASP A 80 5.21 -2.82 18.14
N PHE A 81 6.17 -1.93 17.86
CA PHE A 81 6.64 -1.70 16.50
C PHE A 81 7.45 -2.90 15.96
N GLU A 82 8.25 -3.55 16.81
CA GLU A 82 8.94 -4.79 16.44
C GLU A 82 7.98 -5.96 16.19
N TRP A 83 6.82 -5.95 16.84
CA TRP A 83 5.74 -6.91 16.60
C TRP A 83 5.02 -6.60 15.28
N LEU A 84 4.65 -5.34 15.03
CA LEU A 84 4.04 -4.90 13.77
C LEU A 84 4.93 -5.21 12.56
N ALA A 85 6.24 -4.95 12.66
CA ALA A 85 7.21 -5.21 11.58
C ALA A 85 7.35 -6.70 11.21
N LYS A 86 6.79 -7.62 12.00
CA LYS A 86 6.74 -9.05 11.70
C LYS A 86 5.46 -9.47 10.98
N ASN A 87 4.60 -8.52 10.60
CA ASN A 87 3.30 -8.77 9.98
C ASN A 87 2.51 -9.84 10.73
N PRO A 88 2.08 -9.56 11.97
CA PRO A 88 1.35 -10.54 12.76
C PRO A 88 0.05 -10.90 12.03
N LYS A 89 -0.37 -12.17 12.12
CA LYS A 89 -1.53 -12.69 11.35
C LYS A 89 -2.80 -11.84 11.46
N ILE A 90 -3.02 -11.20 12.61
CA ILE A 90 -4.16 -10.29 12.80
C ILE A 90 -4.04 -9.05 11.92
N LEU A 91 -2.85 -8.48 11.76
CA LEU A 91 -2.61 -7.36 10.86
C LEU A 91 -2.81 -7.81 9.41
N GLU A 92 -2.18 -8.90 8.99
CA GLU A 92 -2.34 -9.43 7.61
C GLU A 92 -3.81 -9.69 7.26
N ALA A 93 -4.57 -10.28 8.19
CA ALA A 93 -6.01 -10.52 8.00
C ALA A 93 -6.81 -9.21 7.88
N ASN A 94 -6.49 -8.19 8.68
CA ASN A 94 -7.17 -6.90 8.60
C ASN A 94 -6.83 -6.16 7.31
N VAL A 95 -5.56 -6.10 6.91
CA VAL A 95 -5.14 -5.47 5.63
C VAL A 95 -5.85 -6.18 4.47
N THR A 96 -5.90 -7.51 4.48
CA THR A 96 -6.58 -8.28 3.42
C THR A 96 -8.07 -7.99 3.37
N LEU A 97 -8.73 -7.90 4.53
CA LEU A 97 -10.15 -7.57 4.60
C LEU A 97 -10.42 -6.14 4.11
N CYS A 98 -9.60 -5.18 4.54
CA CYS A 98 -9.74 -3.79 4.15
C CYS A 98 -9.51 -3.59 2.65
N GLU A 99 -8.51 -4.26 2.07
CA GLU A 99 -8.25 -4.23 0.63
C GLU A 99 -9.42 -4.81 -0.16
N LEU A 100 -9.93 -5.97 0.23
CA LEU A 100 -11.09 -6.57 -0.43
C LEU A 100 -12.33 -5.66 -0.36
N ILE A 101 -12.56 -4.99 0.77
CA ILE A 101 -13.67 -4.04 0.91
C ILE A 101 -13.45 -2.83 0.00
N ASP A 102 -12.21 -2.35 -0.12
CA ASP A 102 -11.86 -1.22 -0.98
C ASP A 102 -12.12 -1.54 -2.47
N ASP A 103 -11.65 -2.70 -2.93
CA ASP A 103 -11.93 -3.21 -4.28
C ASP A 103 -13.44 -3.28 -4.57
N ILE A 104 -14.23 -3.81 -3.61
CA ILE A 104 -15.69 -3.92 -3.77
C ILE A 104 -16.33 -2.53 -3.83
N ALA A 105 -15.91 -1.62 -2.96
CA ALA A 105 -16.50 -0.30 -2.85
C ALA A 105 -16.14 0.60 -4.04
N THR A 106 -14.98 0.38 -4.67
CA THR A 106 -14.46 1.23 -5.75
C THR A 106 -14.59 0.60 -7.14
N TYR A 107 -15.03 -0.66 -7.23
CA TYR A 107 -15.15 -1.44 -8.46
C TYR A 107 -15.68 -0.64 -9.67
N GLU A 108 -16.88 -0.05 -9.57
CA GLU A 108 -17.51 0.65 -10.71
C GLU A 108 -16.68 1.88 -11.17
N VAL A 109 -15.99 2.52 -10.24
CA VAL A 109 -15.15 3.70 -10.52
C VAL A 109 -13.84 3.26 -11.17
N GLU A 110 -13.20 2.22 -10.66
CA GLU A 110 -11.96 1.67 -11.18
C GLU A 110 -12.17 1.05 -12.58
N GLU A 111 -13.23 0.26 -12.75
CA GLU A 111 -13.64 -0.29 -14.05
C GLU A 111 -13.93 0.85 -15.05
N GLY A 112 -14.66 1.89 -14.64
CA GLY A 112 -14.98 3.05 -15.47
C GLY A 112 -13.76 3.85 -15.95
N ARG A 113 -12.63 3.73 -15.26
CA ARG A 113 -11.34 4.36 -15.64
C ARG A 113 -10.41 3.42 -16.41
N GLY A 114 -10.85 2.19 -16.67
CA GLY A 114 -10.11 1.16 -17.40
C GLY A 114 -9.08 0.41 -16.55
N GLN A 115 -9.19 0.47 -15.22
CA GLN A 115 -8.36 -0.36 -14.34
C GLN A 115 -8.88 -1.80 -14.42
N ILE A 116 -8.01 -2.72 -14.84
CA ILE A 116 -8.35 -4.14 -15.00
C ILE A 116 -7.76 -5.02 -13.90
N ALA A 117 -6.74 -4.51 -13.19
CA ALA A 117 -6.13 -5.21 -12.06
C ALA A 117 -6.90 -4.84 -10.79
N ILE A 118 -8.08 -5.42 -10.61
CA ILE A 118 -8.93 -5.29 -9.43
C ILE A 118 -9.04 -6.68 -8.79
N GLY A 119 -8.95 -6.80 -7.47
CA GLY A 119 -8.83 -8.09 -6.79
C GLY A 119 -10.04 -9.01 -6.95
N ILE A 120 -11.22 -8.46 -7.24
CA ILE A 120 -12.44 -9.22 -7.52
C ILE A 120 -12.40 -9.89 -8.90
N GLU A 121 -11.70 -9.28 -9.86
CA GLU A 121 -11.62 -9.74 -11.26
C GLU A 121 -10.41 -10.64 -11.52
N CYS A 122 -9.40 -10.60 -10.64
CA CYS A 122 -8.16 -11.36 -10.78
C CYS A 122 -8.34 -12.88 -10.58
#